data_AF-A0A2N3N7I0-F1
#
_entry.id   AF-A0A2N3N7I0-F1
#
_cell.length_a   1.000
_cell.length_b   1.000
_cell.length_c   1.000
_cell.angle_alpha   90.00
_cell.angle_beta   90.00
_cell.angle_gamma   90.00
#
_symmetry.space_group_name_H-M   'P 1'
#
loop_
_entity.id
_entity.type
_entity.pdbx_description
1 polymer ?
#
loop_
_entity_poly.entity_id
_entity_poly.type
_entity_poly.pdbx_seq_one_letter_code
_entity_poly.pdbx_strand_id
1 'polypeptide(L)'
;MMWEQNQIIGHISIGVRDIAVAKVFYTAILGPLGLDLVYESPPGRQIPILGYGPDPQHEVVNIFQYGDEASAPGKGSHIAFNAPSRRAVEEFHAEAVANGGACNGAPGLREQYGPKYYKG
;
A
#
# COMPACT_ATOMS: atom_id res chain seq x y z
N MET A 1 27.34 12.57 2.41
CA MET A 1 26.00 13.18 2.26
C MET A 1 25.17 12.17 1.48
N MET A 2 24.55 11.26 2.21
CA MET A 2 24.00 10.00 1.72
C MET A 2 22.62 10.24 1.10
N TRP A 3 22.51 10.25 -0.21
CA TRP A 3 21.25 10.04 -0.94
C TRP A 3 20.87 8.54 -0.90
N GLU A 4 21.06 7.89 0.26
CA GLU A 4 20.89 6.45 0.48
C GLU A 4 19.42 6.03 0.35
N GLN A 5 19.02 5.78 -0.90
CA GLN A 5 18.52 4.51 -1.42
C GLN A 5 18.03 4.81 -2.84
N ASN A 6 18.50 4.04 -3.82
CA ASN A 6 18.24 4.24 -5.24
C ASN A 6 16.78 3.91 -5.59
N GLN A 7 15.85 4.73 -5.11
CA GLN A 7 14.42 4.52 -5.22
C GLN A 7 13.94 5.06 -6.58
N ILE A 8 13.87 4.16 -7.57
CA ILE A 8 13.49 4.51 -8.95
C ILE A 8 12.02 4.97 -9.03
N ILE A 9 11.15 4.40 -8.17
CA ILE A 9 9.76 4.82 -8.03
C ILE A 9 9.66 5.78 -6.84
N GLY A 10 9.41 7.05 -7.12
CA GLY A 10 9.24 8.07 -6.07
C GLY A 10 7.96 7.86 -5.27
N HIS A 11 6.83 7.71 -5.96
CA HIS A 11 5.53 7.41 -5.36
C HIS A 11 4.58 6.78 -6.38
N ILE A 12 3.49 6.21 -5.87
CA ILE A 12 2.34 5.78 -6.67
C ILE A 12 1.06 6.45 -6.15
N SER A 13 0.06 6.55 -7.01
CA SER A 13 -1.24 7.12 -6.68
C SER A 13 -2.36 6.15 -7.06
N ILE A 14 -3.32 5.96 -6.14
CA ILE A 14 -4.45 5.04 -6.31
C ILE A 14 -5.74 5.82 -6.10
N GLY A 15 -6.65 5.73 -7.08
CA GLY A 15 -8.00 6.28 -6.97
C GLY A 15 -8.93 5.31 -6.24
N VAL A 16 -9.71 5.83 -5.29
CA VAL A 16 -10.71 5.07 -4.52
C VAL A 16 -12.06 5.77 -4.55
N ARG A 17 -13.12 4.99 -4.30
CA ARG A 17 -14.49 5.51 -4.24
C ARG A 17 -14.76 6.28 -2.95
N ASP A 18 -14.32 5.73 -1.82
CA ASP A 18 -14.54 6.26 -0.48
C ASP A 18 -13.22 6.26 0.29
N ILE A 19 -12.77 7.45 0.68
CA ILE A 19 -11.48 7.64 1.37
C ILE A 19 -11.52 7.22 2.83
N ALA A 20 -12.69 7.25 3.48
CA ALA A 20 -12.82 6.82 4.86
C ALA A 20 -12.66 5.29 4.93
N VAL A 21 -13.29 4.57 4.00
CA VAL A 21 -13.10 3.11 3.86
C VAL A 21 -11.64 2.81 3.49
N ALA A 22 -11.08 3.55 2.52
CA ALA A 22 -9.70 3.36 2.10
C ALA A 22 -8.70 3.65 3.23
N LYS A 23 -8.97 4.64 4.09
CA LYS A 23 -8.11 4.96 5.24
C LYS A 23 -7.94 3.77 6.16
N VAL A 24 -9.05 3.13 6.55
CA VAL A 24 -9.05 1.96 7.42
C VAL A 24 -8.23 0.84 6.78
N PHE A 25 -8.50 0.52 5.51
CA PHE A 25 -7.81 -0.55 4.80
C PHE A 25 -6.31 -0.27 4.61
N TYR A 26 -5.94 0.88 4.04
CA TYR A 26 -4.55 1.18 3.71
C TYR A 26 -3.70 1.43 4.96
N THR A 27 -4.24 2.03 6.01
CA THR A 27 -3.51 2.17 7.29
C THR A 27 -3.19 0.80 7.89
N ALA A 28 -4.16 -0.13 7.88
CA ALA A 28 -3.95 -1.48 8.42
C ALA A 28 -2.89 -2.27 7.66
N ILE A 29 -2.95 -2.29 6.32
CA ILE A 29 -2.02 -3.12 5.52
C ILE A 29 -0.63 -2.48 5.36
N LEU A 30 -0.52 -1.16 5.35
CA LEU A 30 0.76 -0.48 5.11
C LEU A 30 1.62 -0.37 6.38
N GLY A 31 1.00 -0.38 7.56
CA GLY A 31 1.69 -0.35 8.85
C GLY A 31 2.76 -1.45 9.02
N PRO A 32 2.46 -2.75 8.76
CA PRO A 32 3.45 -3.84 8.80
C PRO A 32 4.65 -3.64 7.86
N LEU A 33 4.50 -2.82 6.82
CA LEU A 33 5.57 -2.49 5.87
C LEU A 33 6.39 -1.26 6.29
N GLY A 34 6.05 -0.65 7.43
CA GLY A 34 6.71 0.56 7.94
C GLY A 34 6.25 1.84 7.24
N LEU A 35 5.03 1.85 6.69
CA LEU A 35 4.45 2.99 6.01
C LEU A 35 3.23 3.49 6.80
N ASP A 36 3.40 4.62 7.47
CA ASP A 36 2.36 5.26 8.28
C ASP A 36 1.56 6.27 7.47
N LEU A 37 0.39 6.66 7.97
CA LEU A 37 -0.33 7.82 7.44
C LEU A 37 0.41 9.09 7.84
N VAL A 38 1.11 9.69 6.89
CA VAL A 38 1.96 10.86 7.12
C VAL A 38 1.34 12.17 6.64
N TYR A 39 0.29 12.07 5.82
CA TYR A 39 -0.49 13.20 5.36
C TYR A 39 -1.98 12.84 5.22
N GLU A 40 -2.83 13.76 5.67
CA GLU A 40 -4.26 13.72 5.44
C GLU A 40 -4.72 15.11 5.04
N SER A 41 -5.42 15.21 3.92
CA SER A 41 -5.92 16.50 3.45
C SER A 41 -6.92 17.11 4.44
N PRO A 42 -6.90 18.43 4.66
CA PRO A 42 -7.89 19.08 5.51
C PRO A 42 -9.31 18.95 4.94
N PRO A 43 -10.35 19.04 5.79
CA PRO A 43 -11.74 19.07 5.34
C PRO A 43 -11.99 20.18 4.31
N GLY A 44 -12.85 19.90 3.34
CA GLY A 44 -13.24 20.87 2.30
C GLY A 44 -12.30 20.94 1.09
N ARG A 45 -11.20 20.16 1.06
CA ARG A 45 -10.42 19.97 -0.17
C ARG A 45 -11.28 19.34 -1.26
N GLN A 46 -11.16 19.83 -2.50
CA GLN A 46 -11.96 19.34 -3.63
C GLN A 46 -11.79 17.82 -3.87
N ILE A 47 -10.56 17.33 -3.76
CA ILE A 47 -10.24 15.90 -3.82
C ILE A 47 -9.55 15.55 -2.50
N PRO A 48 -10.21 14.80 -1.60
CA PRO A 48 -9.59 14.23 -0.41
C PRO A 48 -8.40 13.33 -0.75
N ILE A 49 -7.34 13.40 0.06
CA ILE A 49 -6.08 12.65 -0.14
C ILE A 49 -5.57 12.10 1.20
N LEU A 50 -5.04 10.88 1.15
CA LEU A 50 -4.18 10.30 2.19
C LEU A 50 -2.80 10.01 1.58
N GLY A 51 -1.73 10.42 2.27
CA GLY A 51 -0.36 10.13 1.91
C GLY A 51 0.27 9.19 2.94
N TYR A 52 0.83 8.08 2.47
CA TYR A 52 1.52 7.08 3.28
C TYR A 52 3.01 7.04 2.97
N GLY A 53 3.83 6.96 4.02
CA GLY A 53 5.28 7.09 3.92
C GLY A 53 5.99 6.62 5.18
N PRO A 54 7.32 6.42 5.13
CA PRO A 54 8.12 6.19 6.34
C PRO A 54 8.20 7.44 7.22
N ASP A 55 8.00 8.63 6.65
CA ASP A 55 7.97 9.90 7.38
C ASP A 55 7.25 11.01 6.56
N PRO A 56 6.91 12.15 7.19
CA PRO A 56 6.19 13.25 6.52
C PRO A 56 6.91 13.95 5.36
N GLN A 57 8.20 13.70 5.14
CA GLN A 57 8.92 14.21 3.97
C GLN A 57 8.91 13.24 2.79
N HIS A 58 8.45 11.99 2.98
CA HIS A 58 8.57 10.93 1.99
C HIS A 58 7.24 10.16 1.78
N GLU A 59 6.25 10.79 1.15
CA GLU A 59 5.05 10.08 0.70
C GLU A 59 5.38 9.13 -0.47
N VAL A 60 5.06 7.84 -0.34
CA VAL A 60 5.33 6.80 -1.36
C VAL A 60 4.06 6.15 -1.90
N VAL A 61 2.96 6.15 -1.13
CA VAL A 61 1.64 5.67 -1.59
C VAL A 61 0.60 6.74 -1.28
N ASN A 62 -0.07 7.23 -2.32
CA ASN A 62 -1.10 8.27 -2.19
C ASN A 62 -2.47 7.73 -2.61
N ILE A 63 -3.49 8.01 -1.80
CA ILE A 63 -4.86 7.55 -2.01
C ILE A 63 -5.76 8.77 -2.27
N PHE A 64 -6.46 8.78 -3.39
CA PHE A 64 -7.29 9.91 -3.84
C PHE A 64 -8.75 9.49 -3.96
N GLN A 65 -9.67 10.29 -3.43
CA GLN A 65 -11.11 10.02 -3.61
C GLN A 65 -11.63 10.57 -4.94
N TYR A 66 -11.98 9.68 -5.87
CA TYR A 66 -12.62 10.03 -7.14
C TYR A 66 -14.09 9.61 -7.21
N GLY A 67 -14.66 9.07 -6.14
CA GLY A 67 -16.06 8.63 -6.13
C GLY A 67 -16.31 7.58 -7.21
N ASP A 68 -17.41 7.71 -7.94
CA ASP A 68 -17.79 6.77 -9.00
C ASP A 68 -16.86 6.78 -10.22
N GLU A 69 -16.03 7.83 -10.38
CA GLU A 69 -14.99 7.89 -11.42
C GLU A 69 -13.78 7.01 -11.06
N ALA A 70 -13.64 6.59 -9.80
CA ALA A 70 -12.62 5.64 -9.39
C ALA A 70 -12.88 4.26 -10.02
N SER A 71 -11.91 3.80 -10.82
CA SER A 71 -11.92 2.47 -11.42
C SER A 71 -10.73 1.65 -10.93
N ALA A 72 -10.99 0.37 -10.63
CA ALA A 72 -9.92 -0.56 -10.33
C ALA A 72 -9.01 -0.69 -11.57
N PRO A 73 -7.69 -0.76 -11.39
CA PRO A 73 -6.77 -1.03 -12.49
C PRO A 73 -7.16 -2.34 -13.21
N GLY A 74 -7.06 -2.34 -14.55
CA GLY A 74 -7.46 -3.47 -15.37
C GLY A 74 -6.58 -4.72 -15.18
N LYS A 75 -6.90 -5.79 -15.93
CA LYS A 75 -6.09 -7.01 -15.94
C LYS A 75 -4.63 -6.68 -16.31
N GLY A 76 -3.68 -7.24 -15.56
CA GLY A 76 -2.25 -7.01 -15.73
C GLY A 76 -1.66 -5.94 -14.80
N SER A 77 -2.51 -5.16 -14.12
CA SER A 77 -2.05 -4.26 -13.07
C SER A 77 -1.71 -5.02 -11.80
N HIS A 78 -0.50 -4.80 -11.28
CA HIS A 78 -0.02 -5.41 -10.05
C HIS A 78 0.96 -4.46 -9.37
N ILE A 79 0.76 -4.21 -8.08
CA ILE A 79 1.69 -3.47 -7.22
C ILE A 79 2.18 -4.46 -6.17
N ALA A 80 3.50 -4.52 -6.00
CA ALA A 80 4.15 -5.32 -4.98
C ALA A 80 5.04 -4.41 -4.14
N PHE A 81 4.96 -4.56 -2.82
CA PHE A 81 5.80 -3.85 -1.88
C PHE A 81 6.91 -4.78 -1.39
N ASN A 82 8.11 -4.22 -1.20
CA ASN A 82 9.16 -4.93 -0.49
C ASN A 82 8.83 -4.93 1.00
N ALA A 83 8.73 -6.11 1.60
CA ALA A 83 8.52 -6.25 3.03
C ALA A 83 9.87 -6.34 3.77
N PRO A 84 9.99 -5.76 4.97
CA PRO A 84 11.23 -5.83 5.76
C PRO A 84 11.51 -7.23 6.32
N SER A 85 10.51 -8.12 6.34
CA SER A 85 10.65 -9.50 6.83
C SER A 85 9.51 -10.39 6.33
N ARG A 86 9.65 -11.72 6.49
CA ARG A 86 8.55 -12.68 6.25
C ARG A 86 7.36 -12.46 7.19
N ARG A 87 7.64 -12.08 8.44
CA ARG A 87 6.60 -11.73 9.42
C ARG A 87 5.77 -10.54 8.95
N ALA A 88 6.42 -9.52 8.38
CA ALA A 88 5.70 -8.38 7.80
C ALA A 88 4.80 -8.78 6.61
N VAL A 89 5.20 -9.78 5.80
CA VAL A 89 4.33 -10.33 4.75
C VAL A 89 3.11 -11.03 5.35
N GLU A 90 3.30 -11.78 6.43
CA GLU A 90 2.22 -12.48 7.13
C GLU A 90 1.24 -11.50 7.80
N GLU A 91 1.76 -10.48 8.48
CA GLU A 91 0.98 -9.40 9.11
C GLU A 91 0.22 -8.59 8.04
N PHE A 92 0.89 -8.17 6.96
CA PHE A 92 0.25 -7.51 5.80
C PHE A 92 -0.94 -8.32 5.28
N HIS A 93 -0.75 -9.62 5.05
CA HIS A 93 -1.80 -10.49 4.53
C HIS A 93 -2.95 -10.66 5.54
N ALA A 94 -2.64 -10.87 6.82
CA ALA A 94 -3.64 -11.01 7.86
C ALA A 94 -4.52 -9.74 7.99
N GLU A 95 -3.89 -8.57 8.00
CA GLU A 95 -4.59 -7.28 8.02
C GLU A 95 -5.43 -7.06 6.77
N ALA A 96 -4.90 -7.42 5.60
CA ALA A 96 -5.64 -7.30 4.34
C ALA A 96 -6.93 -8.13 4.38
N VAL A 97 -6.86 -9.40 4.79
CA VAL A 97 -8.04 -10.27 4.89
C VAL A 97 -9.01 -9.78 5.96
N ALA A 98 -8.51 -9.37 7.13
CA ALA A 98 -9.34 -8.87 8.22
C ALA A 98 -10.11 -7.59 7.84
N ASN A 99 -9.54 -6.75 6.98
CA ASN A 99 -10.13 -5.49 6.52
C ASN A 99 -10.85 -5.60 5.16
N GLY A 100 -11.25 -6.82 4.75
CA GLY A 100 -12.11 -7.04 3.58
C GLY A 100 -11.38 -7.22 2.24
N GLY A 101 -10.06 -7.33 2.26
CA GLY A 101 -9.26 -7.71 1.10
C GLY A 101 -9.51 -9.16 0.69
N ALA A 102 -9.63 -9.40 -0.61
CA ALA A 102 -9.72 -10.74 -1.15
C ALA A 102 -8.31 -11.38 -1.24
N CYS A 103 -8.14 -12.54 -0.61
CA CYS A 103 -6.88 -13.29 -0.71
C CYS A 103 -6.67 -13.81 -2.14
N ASN A 104 -5.49 -13.54 -2.70
CA ASN A 104 -5.04 -14.07 -4.00
C ASN A 104 -3.79 -14.96 -3.87
N GLY A 105 -3.66 -15.62 -2.72
CA GLY A 105 -2.59 -16.56 -2.39
C GLY A 105 -1.94 -16.25 -1.05
N ALA A 106 -2.03 -17.19 -0.11
CA ALA A 106 -1.52 -17.03 1.25
C ALA A 106 0.02 -16.84 1.30
N PRO A 107 0.56 -16.22 2.36
CA PRO A 107 1.99 -16.08 2.58
C PRO A 107 2.73 -17.41 2.46
N GLY A 108 3.84 -17.41 1.74
CA GLY A 108 4.65 -18.60 1.59
C GLY A 108 5.81 -18.45 0.63
N LEU A 109 6.68 -19.46 0.63
CA LEU A 109 7.73 -19.60 -0.37
C LEU A 109 7.12 -19.86 -1.76
N ARG A 110 7.79 -19.37 -2.79
CA ARG A 110 7.51 -19.71 -4.18
C ARG A 110 8.79 -20.25 -4.80
N GLU A 111 9.03 -21.54 -4.59
CA GLU A 111 10.27 -22.20 -5.01
C GLU A 111 10.51 -22.08 -6.53
N GLN A 112 9.44 -21.94 -7.33
CA GLN A 112 9.53 -21.68 -8.77
C GLN A 112 10.19 -20.33 -9.13
N TYR A 113 10.26 -19.38 -8.21
CA TYR A 113 10.94 -18.08 -8.38
C TYR A 113 12.27 -18.00 -7.64
N GLY A 114 12.68 -19.10 -7.00
CA GLY A 114 13.94 -19.22 -6.27
C GLY A 114 13.74 -19.56 -4.79
N PRO A 115 14.78 -20.10 -4.13
CA PRO A 115 14.66 -20.73 -2.81
C PRO A 115 14.39 -19.74 -1.66
N LYS A 116 14.51 -18.43 -1.91
CA LYS A 116 14.31 -17.38 -0.90
C LYS A 116 13.12 -16.47 -1.21
N TYR A 117 12.46 -16.65 -2.36
CA TYR A 117 11.37 -15.77 -2.76
C TYR A 117 10.10 -16.08 -1.94
N TYR A 118 9.75 -15.15 -1.06
CA TYR A 118 8.60 -15.23 -0.15
C TYR A 118 7.63 -14.10 -0.47
N LYS A 119 6.35 -14.43 -0.67
CA LYS A 119 5.27 -13.46 -0.94
C LYS A 119 3.96 -13.92 -0.32
N GLY A 120 3.03 -13.00 -0.15
CA GLY A 120 1.67 -13.21 0.32
C GLY A 120 0.75 -12.12 -0.19
#